data_AF-A0A7S3L5L4-F1
#
_entry.id   AF-A0A7S3L5L4-F1
#
_cell.length_a   1.000
_cell.length_b   1.000
_cell.length_c   1.000
_cell.angle_alpha   90.00
_cell.angle_beta   90.00
_cell.angle_gamma   90.00
#
_symmetry.space_group_name_H-M   'P 1'
#
loop_
_entity.id
_entity.type
_entity.pdbx_description
1 polymer ?
#
loop_
_entity_poly.entity_id
_entity_poly.type
_entity_poly.pdbx_seq_one_letter_code
_entity_poly.pdbx_strand_id
1 'polypeptide(L)'
;MSCAQPNISMEEDPLPMMRERSEFGENRSMVSRGSRSIGHISSNGSADFNYSDDLEIDYDAGATVLYRCIEGKDWDGALSRLELAPIEAKTWVSRREVGTDKVRWRLLPAHAVCIFRAPLALIEALIEVYEDGPKMKDDQGMLPIHLACRNGASKGVILTLLQAFPEALDVRDRKGRLPVDLVQASNSQNKENVLSAIRKYQKESIRRAHNASAQPPQVQAPLPSHPSSAPAPTRDMTSTGLPVTEPSPMAETTAVDNRTTSHEVISAPSLTSSAQREVDYEHRTVLFRMILKKDWKQAAARALAYPEEAATWIVTKGFNGNLRFLPLHKACVLSPPGEEFGDILKAFPGAAESADQDGWLPLHCACFY
;
A
#
# COMPACT_ATOMS: atom_id res chain seq x y z
N MET A 1 -69.45 -8.75 -4.60
CA MET A 1 -68.72 -9.84 -5.28
C MET A 1 -67.52 -9.19 -5.95
N SER A 2 -66.32 -9.34 -5.37
CA SER A 2 -65.24 -10.26 -5.85
C SER A 2 -64.27 -9.47 -6.75
N CYS A 3 -62.94 -9.52 -6.63
CA CYS A 3 -61.99 -10.30 -5.85
C CYS A 3 -60.70 -9.44 -5.69
N ALA A 4 -60.13 -9.30 -4.50
CA ALA A 4 -59.04 -10.11 -3.94
C ALA A 4 -57.67 -9.93 -4.65
N GLN A 5 -56.75 -9.26 -3.93
CA GLN A 5 -55.32 -9.21 -4.19
C GLN A 5 -54.67 -10.60 -3.98
N PRO A 6 -53.42 -10.75 -4.43
CA PRO A 6 -52.40 -11.13 -3.47
C PRO A 6 -51.23 -10.13 -3.49
N ASN A 7 -51.02 -9.52 -2.34
CA ASN A 7 -49.88 -8.69 -2.00
C ASN A 7 -48.74 -9.67 -1.63
N ILE A 8 -47.75 -9.84 -2.53
CA ILE A 8 -46.56 -10.66 -2.26
C ILE A 8 -45.53 -9.76 -1.59
N SER A 9 -45.49 -9.87 -0.27
CA SER A 9 -44.41 -9.39 0.57
C SER A 9 -43.14 -10.19 0.23
N MET A 10 -42.21 -9.58 -0.50
CA MET A 10 -40.84 -10.09 -0.54
C MET A 10 -40.12 -9.56 0.68
N GLU A 11 -39.89 -10.46 1.64
CA GLU A 11 -39.05 -10.26 2.81
C GLU A 11 -37.64 -9.85 2.36
N GLU A 12 -37.23 -8.65 2.77
CA GLU A 12 -35.84 -8.21 2.68
C GLU A 12 -35.04 -8.92 3.77
N ASP A 13 -34.20 -9.89 3.39
CA ASP A 13 -33.21 -10.50 4.28
C ASP A 13 -32.05 -9.51 4.55
N PRO A 14 -31.87 -9.03 5.79
CA PRO A 14 -30.71 -8.19 6.13
C PRO A 14 -29.44 -9.04 6.17
N LEU A 15 -28.36 -8.50 5.57
CA LEU A 15 -27.01 -9.08 5.63
C LEU A 15 -26.60 -9.43 7.08
N PRO A 16 -25.96 -10.60 7.32
CA PRO A 16 -25.80 -11.14 8.67
C PRO A 16 -24.63 -10.54 9.48
N MET A 17 -24.26 -9.28 9.27
CA MET A 17 -23.10 -8.66 9.94
C MET A 17 -23.42 -7.44 10.82
N MET A 18 -24.70 -7.19 11.09
CA MET A 18 -25.08 -6.14 12.05
C MET A 18 -26.08 -6.67 13.06
N ARG A 19 -25.59 -7.36 14.09
CA ARG A 19 -26.17 -7.39 15.45
C ARG A 19 -25.25 -8.16 16.39
N GLU A 20 -24.68 -7.41 17.34
CA GLU A 20 -24.57 -7.68 18.79
C GLU A 20 -23.27 -7.11 19.38
N ARG A 21 -23.44 -6.07 20.20
CA ARG A 21 -22.45 -5.58 21.17
C ARG A 21 -23.22 -5.26 22.45
N SER A 22 -23.13 -6.16 23.44
CA SER A 22 -23.28 -5.91 24.90
C SER A 22 -23.02 -7.26 25.60
N GLU A 23 -21.89 -7.47 26.27
CA GLU A 23 -21.55 -7.16 27.66
C GLU A 23 -21.40 -8.47 28.48
N PHE A 24 -20.47 -8.47 29.44
CA PHE A 24 -20.14 -9.50 30.46
C PHE A 24 -19.46 -10.79 29.96
N GLY A 25 -18.44 -11.39 30.58
CA GLY A 25 -17.76 -11.19 31.86
C GLY A 25 -17.07 -12.51 32.26
N GLU A 26 -15.76 -12.47 32.51
CA GLU A 26 -14.91 -13.34 33.36
C GLU A 26 -14.93 -14.90 33.33
N ASN A 27 -13.70 -15.46 33.28
CA ASN A 27 -13.20 -16.77 33.79
C ASN A 27 -13.67 -18.06 33.05
N ARG A 28 -12.87 -19.11 32.77
CA ARG A 28 -11.70 -19.71 33.44
C ARG A 28 -11.06 -20.82 32.57
N SER A 29 -9.74 -20.98 32.69
CA SER A 29 -8.86 -22.19 32.59
C SER A 29 -8.88 -23.19 31.41
N MET A 30 -7.70 -23.29 30.78
CA MET A 30 -6.90 -24.48 30.38
C MET A 30 -7.57 -25.85 30.25
N VAL A 31 -7.40 -26.47 29.06
CA VAL A 31 -6.76 -27.81 28.92
C VAL A 31 -6.21 -28.02 27.51
N SER A 32 -4.94 -28.44 27.46
CA SER A 32 -4.23 -28.93 26.27
C SER A 32 -4.69 -30.31 25.83
N ARG A 33 -4.65 -30.56 24.51
CA ARG A 33 -4.38 -31.83 23.77
C ARG A 33 -5.01 -31.67 22.38
N GLY A 34 -4.44 -32.04 21.26
CA GLY A 34 -3.20 -32.74 20.94
C GLY A 34 -3.16 -32.86 19.41
N SER A 35 -1.97 -32.74 18.85
CA SER A 35 -1.68 -32.83 17.42
C SER A 35 -2.09 -34.17 16.83
N ARG A 36 -2.82 -34.18 15.70
CA ARG A 36 -2.79 -35.28 14.73
C ARG A 36 -3.03 -34.75 13.31
N SER A 37 -1.96 -34.77 12.53
CA SER A 37 -2.01 -34.89 11.07
C SER A 37 -2.60 -36.25 10.72
N ILE A 38 -3.48 -36.32 9.71
CA ILE A 38 -3.65 -37.45 8.78
C ILE A 38 -4.37 -36.88 7.55
N GLY A 39 -3.71 -36.94 6.40
CA GLY A 39 -4.35 -36.78 5.11
C GLY A 39 -5.07 -38.07 4.72
N HIS A 40 -6.21 -37.93 4.04
CA HIS A 40 -6.67 -38.96 3.13
C HIS A 40 -7.53 -38.35 2.02
N ILE A 41 -7.09 -38.58 0.79
CA ILE A 41 -7.79 -38.30 -0.45
C ILE A 41 -8.90 -39.35 -0.62
N SER A 42 -10.10 -38.91 -1.04
CA SER A 42 -11.01 -39.70 -1.89
C SER A 42 -12.04 -38.79 -2.55
N SER A 43 -12.05 -38.87 -3.88
CA SER A 43 -12.84 -38.13 -4.85
C SER A 43 -14.26 -38.67 -5.02
N ASN A 44 -15.25 -37.79 -5.21
CA ASN A 44 -16.33 -38.00 -6.19
C ASN A 44 -17.15 -36.72 -6.49
N GLY A 45 -16.92 -36.13 -7.67
CA GLY A 45 -17.96 -35.94 -8.68
C GLY A 45 -19.12 -34.97 -8.44
N SER A 46 -18.84 -33.68 -8.32
CA SER A 46 -19.68 -32.59 -8.84
C SER A 46 -18.75 -31.42 -9.20
N ALA A 47 -19.12 -30.57 -10.16
CA ALA A 47 -18.26 -29.54 -10.73
C ALA A 47 -17.89 -28.44 -9.69
N ASP A 48 -17.00 -28.79 -8.78
CA ASP A 48 -16.50 -27.94 -7.72
C ASP A 48 -15.21 -27.31 -8.20
N PHE A 49 -15.21 -25.97 -8.25
CA PHE A 49 -14.02 -25.17 -8.43
C PHE A 49 -12.96 -25.67 -7.45
N ASN A 50 -11.88 -26.22 -7.98
CA ASN A 50 -10.84 -26.86 -7.20
C ASN A 50 -10.01 -25.76 -6.51
N TYR A 51 -10.48 -25.28 -5.36
CA TYR A 51 -9.79 -24.32 -4.47
C TYR A 51 -8.57 -24.94 -3.76
N SER A 52 -8.04 -26.06 -4.25
CA SER A 52 -7.19 -26.98 -3.49
C SER A 52 -5.79 -26.45 -3.13
N ASP A 53 -5.38 -25.31 -3.67
CA ASP A 53 -4.09 -24.67 -3.38
C ASP A 53 -4.20 -23.31 -2.67
N ASP A 54 -5.41 -22.84 -2.36
CA ASP A 54 -5.61 -21.56 -1.68
C ASP A 54 -5.43 -21.69 -0.16
N LEU A 55 -4.65 -20.81 0.45
CA LEU A 55 -4.57 -20.70 1.92
C LEU A 55 -5.94 -20.28 2.47
N GLU A 56 -6.55 -21.12 3.31
CA GLU A 56 -7.87 -20.86 3.89
C GLU A 56 -7.88 -21.16 5.39
N ILE A 57 -8.54 -20.30 6.16
CA ILE A 57 -8.73 -20.46 7.61
C ILE A 57 -10.21 -20.30 7.98
N ASP A 58 -10.65 -21.12 8.94
CA ASP A 58 -11.97 -21.00 9.53
C ASP A 58 -12.02 -19.79 10.48
N TYR A 59 -12.97 -18.90 10.24
CA TYR A 59 -13.24 -17.72 11.04
C TYR A 59 -13.48 -18.07 12.51
N ASP A 60 -14.28 -19.10 12.79
CA ASP A 60 -14.66 -19.48 14.17
C ASP A 60 -13.49 -20.20 14.89
N ALA A 61 -12.53 -20.78 14.15
CA ALA A 61 -11.28 -21.33 14.70
C ALA A 61 -10.22 -20.25 14.98
N GLY A 62 -10.46 -19.00 14.54
CA GLY A 62 -9.58 -17.86 14.72
C GLY A 62 -9.09 -17.29 13.40
N ALA A 63 -9.81 -16.28 12.91
CA ALA A 63 -9.38 -15.52 11.73
C ALA A 63 -7.97 -14.91 11.87
N THR A 64 -7.35 -14.61 10.73
CA THR A 64 -6.04 -13.94 10.68
C THR A 64 -6.07 -12.61 11.43
N VAL A 65 -4.90 -12.15 11.90
CA VAL A 65 -4.81 -10.90 12.64
C VAL A 65 -5.20 -9.73 11.73
N LEU A 66 -4.79 -9.77 10.46
CA LEU A 66 -5.16 -8.78 9.44
C LEU A 66 -6.68 -8.69 9.27
N TYR A 67 -7.36 -9.83 9.13
CA TYR A 67 -8.82 -9.83 8.98
C TYR A 67 -9.50 -9.24 10.22
N ARG A 68 -9.04 -9.58 11.42
CA ARG A 68 -9.55 -9.02 12.67
C ARG A 68 -9.31 -7.52 12.80
N CYS A 69 -8.16 -7.02 12.37
CA CYS A 69 -7.91 -5.57 12.29
C CYS A 69 -8.88 -4.89 11.31
N ILE A 70 -9.11 -5.48 10.13
CA ILE A 70 -10.05 -4.94 9.13
C ILE A 70 -11.49 -4.91 9.67
N GLU A 71 -11.96 -6.00 10.26
CA GLU A 71 -13.29 -6.10 10.85
C GLU A 71 -13.46 -5.12 12.02
N GLY A 72 -12.44 -5.04 12.88
CA GLY A 72 -12.37 -4.10 14.00
C GLY A 72 -12.17 -2.64 13.58
N LYS A 73 -11.97 -2.37 12.28
CA LYS A 73 -11.66 -1.05 11.70
C LYS A 73 -10.37 -0.42 12.24
N ASP A 74 -9.45 -1.26 12.72
CA ASP A 74 -8.10 -0.87 13.08
C ASP A 74 -7.22 -0.85 11.82
N TRP A 75 -7.34 0.23 11.06
CA TRP A 75 -6.65 0.37 9.77
C TRP A 75 -5.14 0.49 9.91
N ASP A 76 -4.67 1.17 10.95
CA ASP A 76 -3.24 1.31 11.24
C ASP A 76 -2.63 -0.04 11.65
N GLY A 77 -3.33 -0.81 12.49
CA GLY A 77 -2.95 -2.17 12.82
C GLY A 77 -2.99 -3.11 11.62
N ALA A 78 -3.98 -2.96 10.73
CA ALA A 78 -4.06 -3.73 9.49
C ALA A 78 -2.87 -3.44 8.55
N LEU A 79 -2.51 -2.17 8.35
CA LEU A 79 -1.32 -1.78 7.58
C LEU A 79 -0.04 -2.35 8.20
N SER A 80 0.15 -2.18 9.50
CA SER A 80 1.30 -2.75 10.24
C SER A 80 1.33 -4.28 10.10
N ARG A 81 0.17 -4.94 10.08
CA ARG A 81 0.09 -6.39 9.94
C ARG A 81 0.43 -6.85 8.53
N LEU A 82 0.07 -6.08 7.49
CA LEU A 82 0.46 -6.39 6.11
C LEU A 82 1.97 -6.36 5.92
N GLU A 83 2.66 -5.40 6.53
CA GLU A 83 4.13 -5.34 6.53
C GLU A 83 4.74 -6.57 7.22
N LEU A 84 4.19 -6.98 8.37
CA LEU A 84 4.72 -8.08 9.18
C LEU A 84 4.35 -9.48 8.67
N ALA A 85 3.20 -9.62 7.99
CA ALA A 85 2.68 -10.89 7.50
C ALA A 85 1.87 -10.71 6.21
N PRO A 86 2.54 -10.39 5.09
CA PRO A 86 1.90 -10.17 3.79
C PRO A 86 1.13 -11.39 3.29
N ILE A 87 1.51 -12.59 3.74
CA ILE A 87 0.79 -13.84 3.44
C ILE A 87 -0.69 -13.77 3.81
N GLU A 88 -1.05 -13.03 4.87
CA GLU A 88 -2.44 -12.90 5.30
C GLU A 88 -3.32 -12.19 4.27
N ALA A 89 -2.73 -11.37 3.37
CA ALA A 89 -3.45 -10.70 2.29
C ALA A 89 -4.10 -11.67 1.29
N LYS A 90 -3.48 -12.85 1.10
CA LYS A 90 -3.99 -13.92 0.21
C LYS A 90 -4.60 -15.10 0.96
N THR A 91 -4.76 -15.01 2.28
CA THR A 91 -5.42 -16.03 3.09
C THR A 91 -6.92 -15.80 3.10
N TRP A 92 -7.68 -16.76 2.58
CA TRP A 92 -9.12 -16.78 2.66
C TRP A 92 -9.59 -17.02 4.08
N VAL A 93 -10.60 -16.28 4.49
CA VAL A 93 -11.31 -16.48 5.75
C VAL A 93 -12.71 -16.96 5.40
N SER A 94 -13.09 -18.14 5.86
CA SER A 94 -14.42 -18.70 5.62
C SER A 94 -15.11 -19.04 6.92
N ARG A 95 -16.44 -19.04 6.89
CA ARG A 95 -17.27 -19.49 8.00
C ARG A 95 -18.26 -20.53 7.50
N ARG A 96 -18.46 -21.61 8.24
CA ARG A 96 -19.40 -22.68 7.90
C ARG A 96 -20.64 -22.65 8.79
N GLU A 97 -21.74 -23.21 8.29
CA GLU A 97 -22.95 -23.37 9.09
C GLU A 97 -22.73 -24.43 10.19
N VAL A 98 -23.23 -24.16 11.40
CA VAL A 98 -23.03 -25.08 12.54
C VAL A 98 -23.65 -26.44 12.23
N GLY A 99 -22.85 -27.50 12.32
CA GLY A 99 -23.29 -28.87 12.09
C GLY A 99 -23.40 -29.29 10.62
N THR A 100 -22.93 -28.45 9.68
CA THR A 100 -22.83 -28.83 8.26
C THR A 100 -21.50 -28.36 7.66
N ASP A 101 -21.04 -28.98 6.58
CA ASP A 101 -19.85 -28.52 5.86
C ASP A 101 -20.13 -27.36 4.89
N LYS A 102 -21.36 -26.83 4.88
CA LYS A 102 -21.78 -25.77 3.98
C LYS A 102 -21.12 -24.44 4.37
N VAL A 103 -20.40 -23.85 3.42
CA VAL A 103 -19.80 -22.51 3.56
C VAL A 103 -20.93 -21.47 3.62
N ARG A 104 -20.95 -20.69 4.69
CA ARG A 104 -21.86 -19.56 4.90
C ARG A 104 -21.37 -18.32 4.16
N TRP A 105 -20.05 -18.08 4.21
CA TRP A 105 -19.35 -17.05 3.44
C TRP A 105 -17.85 -17.35 3.40
N ARG A 106 -17.13 -16.81 2.41
CA ARG A 106 -15.68 -16.95 2.22
C ARG A 106 -15.12 -15.67 1.61
N LEU A 107 -14.22 -14.98 2.30
CA LEU A 107 -13.71 -13.67 1.91
C LEU A 107 -12.18 -13.59 2.02
N LEU A 108 -11.54 -12.94 1.05
CA LEU A 108 -10.20 -12.39 1.22
C LEU A 108 -10.24 -11.03 1.95
N PRO A 109 -9.12 -10.58 2.53
CA PRO A 109 -8.95 -9.20 2.99
C PRO A 109 -9.38 -8.16 1.95
N ALA A 110 -9.09 -8.37 0.65
CA ALA A 110 -9.51 -7.49 -0.44
C ALA A 110 -11.05 -7.32 -0.54
N HIS A 111 -11.82 -8.36 -0.21
CA HIS A 111 -13.29 -8.26 -0.12
C HIS A 111 -13.71 -7.55 1.16
N ALA A 112 -13.10 -7.92 2.28
CA ALA A 112 -13.40 -7.37 3.60
C ALA A 112 -13.24 -5.85 3.64
N VAL A 113 -12.15 -5.29 3.08
CA VAL A 113 -11.95 -3.83 3.03
C VAL A 113 -13.05 -3.08 2.28
N CYS A 114 -13.65 -3.70 1.25
CA CYS A 114 -14.78 -3.13 0.53
C CYS A 114 -16.10 -3.21 1.32
N ILE A 115 -16.24 -4.24 2.17
CA ILE A 115 -17.38 -4.41 3.09
C ILE A 115 -17.31 -3.40 4.24
N PHE A 116 -16.17 -3.34 4.91
CA PHE A 116 -15.96 -2.51 6.09
C PHE A 116 -15.59 -1.05 5.75
N ARG A 117 -15.54 -0.71 4.46
CA ARG A 117 -15.28 0.64 3.92
C ARG A 117 -13.94 1.20 4.39
N ALA A 118 -12.88 0.41 4.27
CA ALA A 118 -11.56 0.81 4.70
C ALA A 118 -11.03 2.04 3.91
N PRO A 119 -10.07 2.80 4.47
CA PRO A 119 -9.41 3.89 3.78
C PRO A 119 -8.68 3.42 2.54
N LEU A 120 -8.62 4.27 1.51
CA LEU A 120 -7.98 3.97 0.22
C LEU A 120 -6.57 3.38 0.38
N ALA A 121 -5.76 3.94 1.28
CA ALA A 121 -4.40 3.49 1.54
C ALA A 121 -4.30 1.99 1.89
N LEU A 122 -5.26 1.43 2.64
CA LEU A 122 -5.25 0.00 2.96
C LEU A 122 -5.65 -0.86 1.76
N ILE A 123 -6.52 -0.36 0.88
CA ILE A 123 -6.88 -1.05 -0.37
C ILE A 123 -5.65 -1.08 -1.30
N GLU A 124 -4.96 0.05 -1.46
CA GLU A 124 -3.74 0.15 -2.28
C GLU A 124 -2.66 -0.82 -1.77
N ALA A 125 -2.35 -0.77 -0.47
CA ALA A 125 -1.36 -1.67 0.14
C ALA A 125 -1.72 -3.16 -0.03
N LEU A 126 -3.00 -3.53 0.07
CA LEU A 126 -3.44 -4.92 -0.17
C LEU A 126 -3.20 -5.37 -1.61
N ILE A 127 -3.43 -4.49 -2.59
CA ILE A 127 -3.23 -4.79 -4.01
C ILE A 127 -1.74 -4.89 -4.32
N GLU A 128 -0.92 -4.05 -3.72
CA GLU A 128 0.54 -4.10 -3.87
C GLU A 128 1.12 -5.40 -3.30
N VAL A 129 0.63 -5.84 -2.13
CA VAL A 129 1.07 -7.11 -1.51
C VAL A 129 0.53 -8.32 -2.26
N TYR A 130 -0.69 -8.24 -2.81
CA TYR A 130 -1.33 -9.33 -3.53
C TYR A 130 -2.14 -8.84 -4.75
N GLU A 131 -1.45 -8.73 -5.89
CA GLU A 131 -1.96 -8.17 -7.15
C GLU A 131 -3.17 -8.92 -7.74
N ASP A 132 -3.30 -10.22 -7.44
CA ASP A 132 -4.42 -11.04 -7.89
C ASP A 132 -5.66 -10.89 -7.00
N GLY A 133 -5.52 -10.28 -5.81
CA GLY A 133 -6.62 -10.08 -4.86
C GLY A 133 -7.90 -9.48 -5.48
N PRO A 134 -7.82 -8.40 -6.28
CA PRO A 134 -8.97 -7.82 -6.99
C PRO A 134 -9.64 -8.73 -8.03
N LYS A 135 -8.95 -9.78 -8.50
CA LYS A 135 -9.42 -10.74 -9.51
C LYS A 135 -10.11 -11.95 -8.88
N MET A 136 -9.92 -12.16 -7.58
CA MET A 136 -10.47 -13.30 -6.86
C MET A 136 -11.96 -13.12 -6.59
N LYS A 137 -12.72 -14.20 -6.73
CA LYS A 137 -14.16 -14.25 -6.44
C LYS A 137 -14.43 -14.91 -5.09
N ASP A 138 -15.32 -14.31 -4.31
CA ASP A 138 -15.85 -14.91 -3.08
C ASP A 138 -16.81 -16.09 -3.35
N ASP A 139 -17.39 -16.66 -2.29
CA ASP A 139 -18.36 -17.78 -2.38
C ASP A 139 -19.65 -17.45 -3.16
N GLN A 140 -19.93 -16.15 -3.35
CA GLN A 140 -21.06 -15.65 -4.15
C GLN A 140 -20.63 -15.28 -5.58
N GLY A 141 -19.39 -15.59 -5.96
CA GLY A 141 -18.83 -15.22 -7.26
C GLY A 141 -18.53 -13.72 -7.40
N MET A 142 -18.58 -12.96 -6.32
CA MET A 142 -18.36 -11.51 -6.33
C MET A 142 -16.88 -11.20 -6.22
N LEU A 143 -16.41 -10.31 -7.10
CA LEU A 143 -15.11 -9.63 -6.94
C LEU A 143 -15.18 -8.53 -5.88
N PRO A 144 -14.06 -8.04 -5.33
CA PRO A 144 -14.04 -6.88 -4.44
C PRO A 144 -14.79 -5.65 -4.99
N ILE A 145 -14.71 -5.38 -6.30
CA ILE A 145 -15.43 -4.26 -6.91
C ILE A 145 -16.95 -4.38 -6.83
N HIS A 146 -17.50 -5.60 -6.86
CA HIS A 146 -18.94 -5.82 -6.68
C HIS A 146 -19.39 -5.32 -5.31
N LEU A 147 -18.60 -5.65 -4.26
CA LEU A 147 -18.85 -5.23 -2.89
C LEU A 147 -18.66 -3.71 -2.74
N ALA A 148 -17.62 -3.14 -3.35
CA ALA A 148 -17.38 -1.70 -3.36
C ALA A 148 -18.55 -0.93 -4.02
N CYS A 149 -19.06 -1.44 -5.16
CA CYS A 149 -20.22 -0.90 -5.85
C CYS A 149 -21.49 -0.99 -5.00
N ARG A 150 -21.79 -2.19 -4.46
CA ARG A 150 -22.96 -2.44 -3.61
C ARG A 150 -22.99 -1.52 -2.40
N ASN A 151 -21.84 -1.29 -1.77
CA ASN A 151 -21.74 -0.48 -0.56
C ASN A 151 -21.59 1.02 -0.86
N GLY A 152 -21.36 1.42 -2.11
CA GLY A 152 -21.11 2.84 -2.46
C GLY A 152 -19.79 3.35 -1.90
N ALA A 153 -18.70 2.70 -2.32
CA ALA A 153 -17.33 3.12 -2.04
C ALA A 153 -16.99 4.48 -2.67
N SER A 154 -15.83 5.05 -2.31
CA SER A 154 -15.36 6.31 -2.87
C SER A 154 -14.91 6.15 -4.33
N LYS A 155 -14.83 7.25 -5.08
CA LYS A 155 -14.32 7.25 -6.46
C LYS A 155 -12.91 6.65 -6.53
N GLY A 156 -12.05 6.99 -5.56
CA GLY A 156 -10.68 6.48 -5.47
C GLY A 156 -10.64 4.96 -5.38
N VAL A 157 -11.45 4.36 -4.50
CA VAL A 157 -11.51 2.89 -4.35
C VAL A 157 -11.97 2.22 -5.65
N ILE A 158 -13.02 2.75 -6.30
CA ILE A 158 -13.52 2.19 -7.56
C ILE A 158 -12.47 2.28 -8.66
N LEU A 159 -11.83 3.44 -8.82
CA LEU A 159 -10.78 3.62 -9.83
C LEU A 159 -9.57 2.73 -9.58
N THR A 160 -9.17 2.56 -8.31
CA THR A 160 -8.03 1.71 -7.92
C THR A 160 -8.29 0.24 -8.26
N LEU A 161 -9.49 -0.27 -7.92
CA LEU A 161 -9.87 -1.65 -8.26
C LEU A 161 -9.95 -1.87 -9.79
N LEU A 162 -10.44 -0.88 -10.54
CA LEU A 162 -10.51 -0.95 -12.01
C LEU A 162 -9.14 -0.85 -12.68
N GLN A 163 -8.21 -0.10 -12.10
CA GLN A 163 -6.83 -0.04 -12.58
C GLN A 163 -6.12 -1.38 -12.35
N ALA A 164 -6.36 -2.04 -11.21
CA ALA A 164 -5.79 -3.34 -10.90
C ALA A 164 -6.40 -4.47 -11.75
N PHE A 165 -7.70 -4.39 -12.06
CA PHE A 165 -8.37 -5.36 -12.93
C PHE A 165 -9.45 -4.70 -13.82
N PRO A 166 -9.07 -4.26 -15.04
CA PRO A 166 -9.97 -3.53 -15.95
C PRO A 166 -11.21 -4.31 -16.39
N GLU A 167 -11.06 -5.62 -16.61
CA GLU A 167 -12.12 -6.52 -17.08
C GLU A 167 -13.17 -6.80 -16.00
N ALA A 168 -12.95 -6.35 -14.76
CA ALA A 168 -13.86 -6.58 -13.64
C ALA A 168 -15.29 -6.07 -13.89
N LEU A 169 -15.48 -5.09 -14.77
CA LEU A 169 -16.79 -4.54 -15.14
C LEU A 169 -17.65 -5.52 -15.95
N ASP A 170 -17.03 -6.50 -16.62
CA ASP A 170 -17.71 -7.50 -17.46
C ASP A 170 -17.89 -8.84 -16.73
N VAL A 171 -17.34 -8.96 -15.52
CA VAL A 171 -17.44 -10.16 -14.70
C VAL A 171 -18.78 -10.18 -13.96
N ARG A 172 -19.51 -11.29 -14.12
CA ARG A 172 -20.77 -11.54 -13.41
C ARG A 172 -20.54 -12.31 -12.12
N ASP A 173 -21.30 -11.94 -11.08
CA ASP A 173 -21.46 -12.72 -9.86
C ASP A 173 -22.29 -13.99 -10.10
N ARG A 174 -22.48 -14.82 -9.06
CA ARG A 174 -23.26 -16.08 -9.16
C ARG A 174 -24.74 -15.86 -9.48
N LYS A 175 -25.27 -14.65 -9.24
CA LYS A 175 -26.63 -14.24 -9.60
C LYS A 175 -26.70 -13.62 -11.00
N GLY A 176 -25.60 -13.63 -11.75
CA GLY A 176 -25.53 -13.09 -13.11
C GLY A 176 -25.44 -11.57 -13.17
N ARG A 177 -25.18 -10.88 -12.05
CA ARG A 177 -25.15 -9.41 -11.96
C ARG A 177 -23.75 -8.87 -12.20
N LEU A 178 -23.66 -7.75 -12.90
CA LEU A 178 -22.43 -6.97 -13.06
C LEU A 178 -22.24 -6.00 -11.88
N PRO A 179 -21.04 -5.42 -11.69
CA PRO A 179 -20.82 -4.43 -10.64
C PRO A 179 -21.77 -3.22 -10.74
N VAL A 180 -22.09 -2.77 -11.97
CA VAL A 180 -22.99 -1.62 -12.21
C VAL A 180 -24.42 -1.91 -11.77
N ASP A 181 -24.90 -3.14 -11.94
CA ASP A 181 -26.24 -3.57 -11.52
C ASP A 181 -26.39 -3.45 -10.00
N LEU A 182 -25.32 -3.78 -9.26
CA LEU A 182 -25.30 -3.66 -7.80
C LEU A 182 -25.32 -2.21 -7.32
N VAL A 183 -24.80 -1.26 -8.12
CA VAL A 183 -24.90 0.18 -7.79
C VAL A 183 -26.35 0.63 -7.89
N GLN A 184 -27.07 0.20 -8.94
CA GLN A 184 -28.47 0.57 -9.15
C GLN A 184 -29.37 0.05 -8.02
N ALA A 185 -29.17 -1.22 -7.63
CA ALA A 185 -29.90 -1.88 -6.56
C ALA A 185 -29.47 -1.46 -5.13
N SER A 186 -28.34 -0.75 -4.97
CA SER A 186 -27.87 -0.28 -3.65
C SER A 186 -28.85 0.74 -3.04
N ASN A 187 -28.73 1.07 -1.76
CA ASN A 187 -29.39 2.25 -1.14
C ASN A 187 -28.37 3.33 -0.72
N SER A 188 -27.12 3.21 -1.18
CA SER A 188 -26.06 4.14 -0.81
C SER A 188 -26.27 5.54 -1.38
N GLN A 189 -26.00 6.58 -0.58
CA GLN A 189 -25.98 7.97 -1.05
C GLN A 189 -24.84 8.24 -2.06
N ASN A 190 -23.83 7.36 -2.10
CA ASN A 190 -22.66 7.50 -2.99
C ASN A 190 -22.85 6.89 -4.39
N LYS A 191 -24.05 6.45 -4.76
CA LYS A 191 -24.32 5.82 -6.07
C LYS A 191 -23.75 6.61 -7.25
N GLU A 192 -24.04 7.92 -7.31
CA GLU A 192 -23.60 8.75 -8.43
C GLU A 192 -22.08 8.94 -8.44
N ASN A 193 -21.44 8.92 -7.26
CA ASN A 193 -19.99 8.96 -7.18
C ASN A 193 -19.38 7.67 -7.76
N VAL A 194 -19.94 6.50 -7.46
CA VAL A 194 -19.51 5.23 -8.05
C VAL A 194 -19.76 5.21 -9.55
N LEU A 195 -20.96 5.55 -10.01
CA LEU A 195 -21.30 5.58 -11.45
C LEU A 195 -20.42 6.56 -12.23
N SER A 196 -20.17 7.76 -11.68
CA SER A 196 -19.29 8.73 -12.32
C SER A 196 -17.84 8.25 -12.38
N ALA A 197 -17.34 7.51 -11.38
CA ALA A 197 -16.02 6.89 -11.44
C ALA A 197 -15.93 5.82 -12.54
N ILE A 198 -16.91 4.91 -12.63
CA ILE A 198 -16.96 3.88 -13.68
C ILE A 198 -17.02 4.51 -15.08
N ARG A 199 -17.92 5.48 -15.28
CA ARG A 199 -18.04 6.20 -16.57
C ARG A 199 -16.74 6.94 -16.93
N LYS A 200 -16.09 7.56 -15.95
CA LYS A 200 -14.79 8.24 -16.15
C LYS A 200 -13.74 7.25 -16.62
N TYR A 201 -13.62 6.10 -15.94
CA TYR A 201 -12.65 5.06 -16.30
C TYR A 201 -12.89 4.52 -17.72
N GLN A 202 -14.13 4.19 -18.09
CA GLN A 202 -14.47 3.73 -19.44
C GLN A 202 -14.16 4.78 -20.51
N LYS A 203 -14.43 6.07 -20.24
CA LYS A 203 -14.09 7.14 -21.18
C LYS A 203 -12.57 7.27 -21.37
N GLU A 204 -11.80 7.13 -20.30
CA GLU A 204 -10.34 7.17 -20.33
C GLU A 204 -9.74 5.94 -21.01
N SER A 205 -10.30 4.75 -20.81
CA SER A 205 -9.84 3.53 -21.49
C SER A 205 -10.06 3.62 -23.00
N ILE A 206 -11.22 4.11 -23.45
CA ILE A 206 -11.50 4.37 -24.86
C ILE A 206 -10.51 5.38 -25.45
N ARG A 207 -10.22 6.47 -24.74
CA ARG A 207 -9.25 7.48 -25.18
C ARG A 207 -7.84 6.90 -25.32
N ARG A 208 -7.40 6.09 -24.36
CA ARG A 208 -6.09 5.42 -24.41
C ARG A 208 -6.01 4.46 -25.60
N ALA A 209 -7.06 3.69 -25.85
CA ALA A 209 -7.14 2.79 -27.00
C ALA A 209 -7.06 3.55 -28.34
N HIS A 210 -7.79 4.67 -28.48
CA HIS A 210 -7.71 5.51 -29.69
C HIS A 210 -6.31 6.12 -29.90
N ASN A 211 -5.67 6.58 -28.82
CA ASN A 211 -4.33 7.19 -28.90
C ASN A 211 -3.24 6.15 -29.21
N ALA A 212 -3.36 4.93 -28.70
CA ALA A 212 -2.45 3.83 -29.01
C ALA A 212 -2.53 3.43 -30.50
N SER A 213 -3.72 3.43 -31.08
CA SER A 213 -3.93 3.13 -32.51
C SER A 213 -3.53 4.26 -33.47
N ALA A 214 -3.27 5.47 -32.97
CA ALA A 214 -2.93 6.64 -33.78
C ALA A 214 -1.41 6.91 -33.89
N GLN A 215 -0.56 6.12 -33.23
CA GLN A 215 0.89 6.23 -33.39
C GLN A 215 1.35 5.59 -34.72
N PRO A 216 1.98 6.34 -35.63
CA PRO A 216 2.61 5.76 -36.81
C PRO A 216 3.78 4.84 -36.39
N PRO A 217 4.08 3.78 -37.16
CA PRO A 217 5.20 2.89 -36.85
C PRO A 217 6.48 3.71 -36.73
N GLN A 218 7.10 3.68 -35.55
CA GLN A 218 8.39 4.29 -35.31
C GLN A 218 9.40 3.62 -36.26
N VAL A 219 9.85 4.36 -37.28
CA VAL A 219 10.92 3.92 -38.16
C VAL A 219 12.18 3.82 -37.29
N GLN A 220 12.58 2.58 -36.99
CA GLN A 220 13.81 2.29 -36.28
C GLN A 220 14.97 2.84 -37.14
N ALA A 221 15.56 3.95 -36.70
CA ALA A 221 16.76 4.49 -37.34
C ALA A 221 17.85 3.40 -37.29
N PRO A 222 18.54 3.11 -38.42
CA PRO A 222 19.59 2.09 -38.42
C PRO A 222 20.71 2.51 -37.47
N LEU A 223 21.07 1.63 -36.54
CA LEU A 223 22.25 1.81 -35.69
C LEU A 223 23.50 2.00 -36.57
N PRO A 224 24.42 2.92 -36.21
CA PRO A 224 25.69 3.04 -36.90
C PRO A 224 26.53 1.78 -36.68
N SER A 225 26.92 1.16 -37.78
CA SER A 225 27.81 0.02 -37.86
C SER A 225 29.22 0.40 -37.40
N HIS A 226 29.73 -0.28 -36.37
CA HIS A 226 31.16 -0.26 -36.05
C HIS A 226 31.95 -1.04 -37.11
N PRO A 227 33.05 -0.50 -37.65
CA PRO A 227 33.97 -1.30 -38.45
C PRO A 227 34.85 -2.17 -37.55
N SER A 228 34.81 -3.48 -37.79
CA SER A 228 35.72 -4.50 -37.26
C SER A 228 36.71 -4.91 -38.35
N SER A 229 37.91 -5.38 -37.92
CA SER A 229 39.05 -5.96 -38.67
C SER A 229 40.27 -5.03 -38.76
N ALA A 230 41.52 -5.37 -38.40
CA ALA A 230 42.25 -6.55 -37.88
C ALA A 230 43.74 -6.10 -37.68
N PRO A 231 44.79 -6.94 -37.53
CA PRO A 231 44.93 -8.29 -36.94
C PRO A 231 46.03 -8.35 -35.84
N ALA A 232 46.12 -9.49 -35.17
CA ALA A 232 47.25 -9.87 -34.30
C ALA A 232 48.51 -10.27 -35.09
N PRO A 233 49.70 -10.26 -34.46
CA PRO A 233 50.72 -11.27 -34.76
C PRO A 233 51.21 -12.02 -33.50
N THR A 234 51.08 -13.33 -33.62
CA THR A 234 51.99 -14.43 -33.24
C THR A 234 53.09 -14.24 -32.19
N ARG A 235 53.11 -15.21 -31.26
CA ARG A 235 54.16 -15.56 -30.30
C ARG A 235 55.31 -16.34 -30.97
N ASP A 236 56.54 -16.11 -30.51
CA ASP A 236 57.65 -17.06 -30.40
C ASP A 236 58.57 -16.53 -29.27
N MET A 237 58.67 -17.20 -28.12
CA MET A 237 59.58 -18.30 -27.71
C MET A 237 60.95 -17.85 -27.16
N THR A 238 61.35 -18.56 -26.09
CA THR A 238 62.58 -18.50 -25.26
C THR A 238 62.60 -17.41 -24.17
N SER A 239 62.48 -17.70 -22.87
CA SER A 239 63.20 -18.60 -21.95
C SER A 239 64.66 -18.26 -21.78
N THR A 240 64.99 -17.52 -20.70
CA THR A 240 66.09 -17.81 -19.77
C THR A 240 66.05 -16.82 -18.59
N GLY A 241 66.16 -17.33 -17.36
CA GLY A 241 66.80 -16.62 -16.25
C GLY A 241 65.92 -15.91 -15.20
N LEU A 242 65.53 -16.67 -14.16
CA LEU A 242 65.29 -16.21 -12.77
C LEU A 242 66.56 -15.51 -12.18
N PRO A 243 66.55 -14.77 -11.03
CA PRO A 243 65.82 -15.07 -9.76
C PRO A 243 65.16 -13.86 -9.04
N VAL A 244 64.02 -14.06 -8.35
CA VAL A 244 63.86 -14.28 -6.89
C VAL A 244 64.59 -13.27 -5.99
N THR A 245 63.81 -12.44 -5.29
CA THR A 245 63.88 -12.21 -3.81
C THR A 245 62.72 -11.30 -3.37
N GLU A 246 61.75 -11.85 -2.64
CA GLU A 246 61.14 -11.14 -1.50
C GLU A 246 62.15 -11.20 -0.32
N PRO A 247 62.10 -10.28 0.65
CA PRO A 247 61.18 -10.47 1.78
C PRO A 247 60.55 -9.17 2.35
N SER A 248 59.37 -9.33 2.95
CA SER A 248 58.80 -8.51 4.05
C SER A 248 59.71 -8.54 5.31
N PRO A 249 59.39 -7.99 6.53
CA PRO A 249 58.34 -7.06 7.01
C PRO A 249 58.87 -6.00 8.05
N MET A 250 57.93 -5.37 8.81
CA MET A 250 58.05 -4.77 10.18
C MET A 250 58.51 -3.30 10.25
N ALA A 251 57.64 -2.33 10.58
CA ALA A 251 57.12 -1.91 11.90
C ALA A 251 58.07 -0.99 12.69
N GLU A 252 57.67 0.26 12.98
CA GLU A 252 57.89 0.86 14.30
C GLU A 252 57.10 2.16 14.54
N THR A 253 56.41 2.15 15.67
CA THR A 253 55.83 3.24 16.48
C THR A 253 56.88 4.24 16.97
N THR A 254 56.52 5.51 17.11
CA THR A 254 56.83 6.30 18.32
C THR A 254 55.85 7.46 18.49
N ALA A 255 55.39 7.62 19.74
CA ALA A 255 54.58 8.73 20.24
C ALA A 255 55.50 9.73 20.95
N VAL A 256 55.20 11.03 20.93
CA VAL A 256 55.46 11.95 22.05
C VAL A 256 54.48 13.13 22.03
N ASP A 257 53.94 13.43 23.21
CA ASP A 257 53.07 14.54 23.60
C ASP A 257 53.61 15.95 23.33
N ASN A 258 52.71 16.93 23.12
CA ASN A 258 52.71 18.12 23.97
C ASN A 258 51.38 18.90 23.95
N ARG A 259 50.91 19.26 25.15
CA ARG A 259 49.85 20.25 25.40
C ARG A 259 50.38 21.66 25.13
N THR A 260 49.54 22.56 24.62
CA THR A 260 49.13 23.82 25.29
C THR A 260 48.29 24.68 24.34
N THR A 261 47.14 25.07 24.89
CA THR A 261 46.16 26.08 24.48
C THR A 261 46.67 27.29 23.69
N SER A 262 45.98 27.67 22.60
CA SER A 262 45.23 28.93 22.50
C SER A 262 44.64 29.17 21.09
N HIS A 263 43.39 29.65 21.08
CA HIS A 263 42.73 30.42 20.03
C HIS A 263 42.76 29.89 18.58
N GLU A 264 41.69 29.21 18.17
CA GLU A 264 41.29 29.22 16.76
C GLU A 264 39.79 29.48 16.58
N VAL A 265 39.56 30.42 15.68
CA VAL A 265 38.30 30.87 15.10
C VAL A 265 37.61 29.67 14.47
N ILE A 266 36.42 29.31 14.97
CA ILE A 266 35.58 28.28 14.32
C ILE A 266 34.98 28.91 13.06
N SER A 267 35.73 28.83 11.97
CA SER A 267 35.19 28.91 10.61
C SER A 267 34.18 27.78 10.44
N ALA A 268 32.98 28.16 10.01
CA ALA A 268 31.90 27.25 9.68
C ALA A 268 32.40 26.14 8.73
N PRO A 269 32.09 24.86 8.98
CA PRO A 269 32.30 23.84 7.98
C PRO A 269 31.32 24.13 6.84
N SER A 270 31.89 24.58 5.73
CA SER A 270 31.23 24.67 4.43
C SER A 270 30.83 23.24 4.05
N LEU A 271 29.57 22.89 4.32
CA LEU A 271 28.97 21.64 3.86
C LEU A 271 28.73 21.74 2.35
N THR A 272 29.81 21.58 1.58
CA THR A 272 29.69 21.30 0.16
C THR A 272 29.37 19.82 -0.03
N SER A 273 28.18 19.58 -0.60
CA SER A 273 27.61 18.30 -1.04
C SER A 273 26.95 17.43 0.05
N SER A 274 25.89 17.95 0.68
CA SER A 274 24.91 17.10 1.36
C SER A 274 23.95 16.52 0.31
N ALA A 275 24.02 15.22 0.06
CA ALA A 275 22.95 14.52 -0.67
C ALA A 275 21.60 14.84 0.01
N GLN A 276 20.64 15.39 -0.74
CA GLN A 276 19.31 15.65 -0.21
C GLN A 276 18.73 14.34 0.31
N ARG A 277 18.43 14.29 1.61
CA ARG A 277 17.91 13.08 2.24
C ARG A 277 16.45 12.92 1.86
N GLU A 278 16.15 11.81 1.21
CA GLU A 278 14.80 11.44 0.80
C GLU A 278 14.41 10.14 1.50
N VAL A 279 13.19 10.09 2.01
CA VAL A 279 12.57 8.87 2.53
C VAL A 279 11.23 8.69 1.84
N ASP A 280 10.83 7.44 1.64
CA ASP A 280 9.47 7.18 1.19
C ASP A 280 8.46 7.53 2.31
N TYR A 281 7.19 7.60 1.95
CA TYR A 281 6.14 7.91 2.91
C TYR A 281 5.98 6.81 3.98
N GLU A 282 6.31 5.57 3.68
CA GLU A 282 6.21 4.44 4.63
C GLU A 282 7.27 4.55 5.73
N HIS A 283 8.50 4.86 5.35
CA HIS A 283 9.65 5.08 6.24
C HIS A 283 9.80 6.55 6.65
N ARG A 284 8.69 7.30 6.67
CA ARG A 284 8.63 8.70 7.08
C ARG A 284 9.20 8.92 8.49
N THR A 285 9.85 10.06 8.69
CA THR A 285 10.55 10.41 9.93
C THR A 285 9.62 10.50 11.15
N VAL A 286 10.20 10.46 12.35
CA VAL A 286 9.44 10.58 13.61
C VAL A 286 8.74 11.93 13.67
N LEU A 287 9.45 13.01 13.32
CA LEU A 287 8.91 14.36 13.19
C LEU A 287 7.68 14.39 12.28
N PHE A 288 7.79 13.78 11.10
CA PHE A 288 6.70 13.81 10.14
C PHE A 288 5.46 13.03 10.64
N ARG A 289 5.65 11.92 11.37
CA ARG A 289 4.54 11.22 12.04
C ARG A 289 3.87 12.09 13.10
N MET A 290 4.62 12.88 13.87
CA MET A 290 4.07 13.79 14.87
C MET A 290 3.24 14.92 14.22
N ILE A 291 3.72 15.47 13.10
CA ILE A 291 2.99 16.46 12.29
C ILE A 291 1.65 15.90 11.78
N LEU A 292 1.63 14.68 11.24
CA LEU A 292 0.39 14.04 10.78
C LEU A 292 -0.64 13.84 11.90
N LYS A 293 -0.16 13.53 13.11
CA LYS A 293 -1.00 13.41 14.32
C LYS A 293 -1.40 14.75 14.93
N LYS A 294 -0.90 15.86 14.40
CA LYS A 294 -1.08 17.22 14.95
C LYS A 294 -0.55 17.38 16.38
N ASP A 295 0.46 16.60 16.75
CA ASP A 295 1.14 16.71 18.05
C ASP A 295 2.23 17.80 17.96
N TRP A 296 1.79 19.05 17.87
CA TRP A 296 2.65 20.19 17.51
C TRP A 296 3.77 20.45 18.51
N LYS A 297 3.51 20.27 19.82
CA LYS A 297 4.51 20.47 20.86
C LYS A 297 5.65 19.46 20.76
N GLN A 298 5.32 18.19 20.56
CA GLN A 298 6.33 17.15 20.37
C GLN A 298 7.03 17.28 19.01
N ALA A 299 6.29 17.67 17.97
CA ALA A 299 6.86 17.94 16.65
C ALA A 299 7.89 19.08 16.69
N ALA A 300 7.58 20.21 17.34
CA ALA A 300 8.50 21.33 17.50
C ALA A 300 9.76 20.91 18.28
N ALA A 301 9.61 20.23 19.41
CA ALA A 301 10.73 19.72 20.20
C ALA A 301 11.60 18.73 19.39
N ARG A 302 10.97 17.84 18.62
CA ARG A 302 11.66 16.88 17.75
C ARG A 302 12.42 17.59 16.63
N ALA A 303 11.81 18.59 15.98
CA ALA A 303 12.42 19.34 14.90
C ALA A 303 13.70 20.05 15.38
N LEU A 304 13.66 20.70 16.55
CA LEU A 304 14.83 21.36 17.13
C LEU A 304 15.93 20.38 17.54
N ALA A 305 15.56 19.21 18.07
CA ALA A 305 16.52 18.19 18.47
C ALA A 305 17.13 17.42 17.30
N TYR A 306 16.39 17.27 16.20
CA TYR A 306 16.78 16.53 15.00
C TYR A 306 16.49 17.32 13.72
N PRO A 307 17.24 18.42 13.45
CA PRO A 307 17.04 19.29 12.30
C PRO A 307 17.09 18.56 10.95
N GLU A 308 17.84 17.45 10.87
CA GLU A 308 17.90 16.61 9.69
C GLU A 308 16.56 15.99 9.32
N GLU A 309 15.68 15.73 10.30
CA GLU A 309 14.32 15.25 10.01
C GLU A 309 13.45 16.34 9.40
N ALA A 310 13.67 17.61 9.76
CA ALA A 310 12.99 18.76 9.16
C ALA A 310 13.49 19.03 7.72
N ALA A 311 14.75 18.69 7.42
CA ALA A 311 15.35 18.75 6.09
C ALA A 311 15.14 17.49 5.24
N THR A 312 14.50 16.45 5.77
CA THR A 312 14.26 15.19 5.05
C THR A 312 13.02 15.32 4.17
N TRP A 313 13.20 15.09 2.87
CA TRP A 313 12.11 15.08 1.90
C TRP A 313 11.30 13.79 2.01
N ILE A 314 9.97 13.94 2.01
CA ILE A 314 9.05 12.82 1.91
C ILE A 314 8.69 12.64 0.45
N VAL A 315 8.99 11.46 -0.10
CA VAL A 315 8.71 11.10 -1.49
C VAL A 315 7.68 9.98 -1.53
N THR A 316 6.68 10.07 -2.40
CA THR A 316 5.85 8.92 -2.76
C THR A 316 6.09 8.59 -4.22
N LYS A 317 6.33 7.32 -4.52
CA LYS A 317 6.29 6.80 -5.90
C LYS A 317 4.98 6.04 -6.04
N GLY A 318 3.89 6.76 -6.31
CA GLY A 318 2.53 6.20 -6.30
C GLY A 318 1.71 6.57 -7.53
N PHE A 319 0.61 5.84 -7.73
CA PHE A 319 -0.28 5.93 -8.88
C PHE A 319 -0.93 7.33 -9.10
N ASN A 320 -0.97 8.18 -8.07
CA ASN A 320 -1.51 9.54 -8.12
C ASN A 320 -0.47 10.63 -8.43
N GLY A 321 0.75 10.24 -8.83
CA GLY A 321 1.86 11.15 -9.10
C GLY A 321 2.96 11.03 -8.04
N ASN A 322 4.15 11.51 -8.40
CA ASN A 322 5.28 11.55 -7.49
C ASN A 322 5.11 12.75 -6.56
N LEU A 323 4.74 12.54 -5.30
CA LEU A 323 4.79 13.61 -4.31
C LEU A 323 6.22 13.71 -3.78
N ARG A 324 6.70 14.93 -3.60
CA ARG A 324 8.01 15.25 -3.04
C ARG A 324 7.92 16.58 -2.29
N PHE A 325 7.76 16.50 -0.98
CA PHE A 325 7.58 17.68 -0.13
C PHE A 325 8.28 17.54 1.22
N LEU A 326 8.59 18.68 1.84
CA LEU A 326 9.17 18.73 3.19
C LEU A 326 8.09 18.69 4.28
N PRO A 327 8.45 18.30 5.52
CA PRO A 327 7.54 18.35 6.68
C PRO A 327 6.86 19.70 6.87
N LEU A 328 7.56 20.80 6.55
CA LEU A 328 7.01 22.16 6.65
C LEU A 328 5.81 22.40 5.71
N HIS A 329 5.82 21.83 4.49
CA HIS A 329 4.67 21.92 3.58
C HIS A 329 3.44 21.29 4.21
N LYS A 330 3.60 20.08 4.77
CA LYS A 330 2.50 19.37 5.42
C LYS A 330 2.04 20.06 6.69
N ALA A 331 2.96 20.67 7.45
CA ALA A 331 2.62 21.50 8.59
C ALA A 331 1.72 22.67 8.13
N CYS A 332 2.11 23.44 7.11
CA CYS A 332 1.28 24.52 6.56
C CYS A 332 -0.15 24.08 6.20
N VAL A 333 -0.31 22.93 5.54
CA VAL A 333 -1.63 22.36 5.18
C VAL A 333 -2.49 22.02 6.41
N LEU A 334 -1.87 21.70 7.54
CA LEU A 334 -2.55 21.27 8.76
C LEU A 334 -2.72 22.41 9.79
N SER A 335 -2.27 23.62 9.45
CA SER A 335 -2.42 24.87 10.22
C SER A 335 -1.97 24.77 11.70
N PRO A 336 -0.66 24.60 11.98
CA PRO A 336 -0.13 24.59 13.34
C PRO A 336 -0.30 25.93 14.06
N PRO A 337 -0.26 25.95 15.40
CA PRO A 337 -0.14 27.20 16.13
C PRO A 337 1.22 27.87 15.85
N GLY A 338 1.25 29.20 15.97
CA GLY A 338 2.37 30.02 15.48
C GLY A 338 3.69 29.82 16.22
N GLU A 339 3.67 29.46 17.51
CA GLU A 339 4.87 29.18 18.30
C GLU A 339 5.57 27.91 17.81
N GLU A 340 4.83 26.80 17.73
CA GLU A 340 5.35 25.52 17.28
C GLU A 340 5.73 25.54 15.80
N PHE A 341 4.99 26.28 14.97
CA PHE A 341 5.38 26.52 13.57
C PHE A 341 6.74 27.22 13.48
N GLY A 342 6.93 28.27 14.28
CA GLY A 342 8.18 29.02 14.33
C GLY A 342 9.36 28.12 14.71
N ASP A 343 9.15 27.19 15.64
CA ASP A 343 10.21 26.26 16.07
C ASP A 343 10.52 25.18 15.02
N ILE A 344 9.51 24.67 14.31
CA ILE A 344 9.74 23.77 13.16
C ILE A 344 10.49 24.50 12.04
N LEU A 345 10.16 25.77 11.77
CA LEU A 345 10.86 26.58 10.77
C LEU A 345 12.29 26.92 11.19
N LYS A 346 12.53 27.22 12.48
CA LYS A 346 13.89 27.48 13.01
C LYS A 346 14.80 26.27 12.85
N ALA A 347 14.27 25.05 12.98
CA ALA A 347 15.04 23.83 12.81
C ALA A 347 15.63 23.71 11.40
N PHE A 348 14.88 24.08 10.36
CA PHE A 348 15.38 24.11 8.99
C PHE A 348 14.79 25.30 8.20
N PRO A 349 15.43 26.48 8.27
CA PRO A 349 14.92 27.70 7.65
C PRO A 349 14.82 27.61 6.12
N GLY A 350 15.74 26.86 5.49
CA GLY A 350 15.75 26.63 4.05
C GLY A 350 14.49 25.93 3.51
N ALA A 351 13.67 25.33 4.38
CA ALA A 351 12.39 24.76 4.00
C ALA A 351 11.42 25.82 3.44
N ALA A 352 11.48 27.08 3.92
CA ALA A 352 10.58 28.14 3.48
C ALA A 352 10.75 28.51 1.99
N GLU A 353 11.95 28.30 1.46
CA GLU A 353 12.32 28.60 0.06
C GLU A 353 12.33 27.34 -0.82
N SER A 354 12.10 26.18 -0.23
CA SER A 354 12.10 24.90 -0.94
C SER A 354 10.72 24.64 -1.55
N ALA A 355 10.66 24.50 -2.88
CA ALA A 355 9.43 24.15 -3.57
C ALA A 355 9.21 22.63 -3.59
N ASP A 356 7.96 22.19 -3.44
CA ASP A 356 7.55 20.80 -3.60
C ASP A 356 7.51 20.36 -5.09
N GLN A 357 7.01 19.14 -5.35
CA GLN A 357 6.88 18.59 -6.71
C GLN A 357 6.05 19.45 -7.67
N ASP A 358 5.11 20.23 -7.15
CA ASP A 358 4.19 21.07 -7.93
C ASP A 358 4.69 22.52 -8.02
N GLY A 359 5.90 22.79 -7.50
CA GLY A 359 6.50 24.11 -7.45
C GLY A 359 5.97 24.97 -6.29
N TRP A 360 5.24 24.39 -5.34
CA TRP A 360 4.64 25.13 -4.24
C TRP A 360 5.64 25.27 -3.09
N LEU A 361 5.94 26.52 -2.74
CA LEU A 361 6.51 26.85 -1.43
C LEU A 361 5.52 26.57 -0.29
N PRO A 362 5.99 26.37 0.95
CA PRO A 362 5.11 26.18 2.11
C PRO A 362 4.09 27.30 2.31
N LEU A 363 4.41 28.53 1.91
CA LEU A 363 3.48 29.66 1.96
C LEU A 363 2.27 29.46 1.02
N HIS A 364 2.48 28.90 -0.17
CA HIS A 364 1.37 28.59 -1.08
C HIS A 364 0.44 27.54 -0.46
N CYS A 365 1.00 26.51 0.17
CA CYS A 365 0.22 25.51 0.90
C CYS A 365 -0.64 26.14 2.02
N ALA A 366 -0.05 27.08 2.80
CA ALA A 366 -0.74 27.76 3.89
C ALA A 366 -1.85 28.72 3.41
N CYS A 367 -1.72 29.29 2.21
CA CYS A 367 -2.74 30.19 1.66
C CYS A 367 -3.88 29.45 0.95
N PHE A 368 -3.61 28.25 0.44
CA PHE A 368 -4.58 27.48 -0.34
C PHE A 368 -5.50 26.63 0.52
N TYR A 369 -4.95 25.99 1.56
CA TYR A 369 -5.65 25.13 2.51
C TYR A 369 -6.00 25.90 3.78
#